data_AF-A0A8T5RU96-F1
#
_entry.id   AF-A0A8T5RU96-F1
#
_cell.length_a   1.000
_cell.length_b   1.000
_cell.length_c   1.000
_cell.angle_alpha   90.00
_cell.angle_beta   90.00
_cell.angle_gamma   90.00
#
_symmetry.space_group_name_H-M   'P 1'
#
loop_
_entity.id
_entity.type
_entity.pdbx_description
1 polymer ?
#
loop_
_entity_poly.entity_id
_entity_poly.type
_entity_poly.pdbx_seq_one_letter_code
_entity_poly.pdbx_strand_id
1 'polypeptide(L)'
;QAPHSHSAVIANKQDLPKSMTPEQIEEVLGLKAYSMIAIEVNNRDKMIKIIADVLEMNTSISPLLKPLLERDQKIREAQNALENAQFNKAINLFEQISDLCIDLGDDSLSKEFYEKAQKIKSILGKAEKKEVKVAEEKEPEKPLKPKVKQYPVEPSESEKETPAIQKPPEEKISENEKKIEVVAEENVVGLDLNPEDFMVKQRPKHVLIVPKDAKTKLKTSSYGHVVNPTESGKKITSPQETIKKEPSETKVKALEEISTNVEGEIHEEESPSTDLESLQNQEENIKKELMDLKLKKAKISKMELDFEMKELSGEITAEELNEKKQRLETLKTNVSQQIEEMEKLIKD
;
A
#
# COMPACT_ATOMS: atom_id res chain seq x y z
N GLN A 1 22.11 -14.05 32.23
CA GLN A 1 21.19 -14.62 31.23
C GLN A 1 20.80 -16.01 31.68
N ALA A 2 19.55 -16.41 31.46
CA ALA A 2 19.16 -17.80 31.70
C ALA A 2 19.84 -18.67 30.62
N PRO A 3 20.28 -19.90 30.94
CA PRO A 3 20.72 -20.83 29.91
C PRO A 3 19.58 -21.02 28.90
N HIS A 4 19.88 -20.86 27.60
CA HIS A 4 18.94 -20.93 26.47
C HIS A 4 17.98 -19.74 26.27
N SER A 5 18.20 -18.58 26.89
CA SER A 5 17.43 -17.38 26.54
C SER A 5 17.94 -16.77 25.23
N HIS A 6 17.10 -16.77 24.19
CA HIS A 6 17.35 -15.96 22.99
C HIS A 6 17.21 -14.48 23.37
N SER A 7 18.17 -13.64 22.94
CA SER A 7 18.20 -12.22 23.27
C SER A 7 18.61 -11.44 22.04
N ALA A 8 17.93 -10.33 21.78
CA ALA A 8 18.29 -9.40 20.72
C ALA A 8 17.97 -7.98 21.13
N VAL A 9 18.58 -7.03 20.43
CA VAL A 9 18.49 -5.61 20.72
C VAL A 9 17.75 -4.90 19.60
N ILE A 10 16.75 -4.11 19.95
CA ILE A 10 16.07 -3.22 19.02
C ILE A 10 16.66 -1.82 19.22
N ALA A 11 17.41 -1.36 18.24
CA ALA A 11 17.99 -0.02 18.22
C ALA A 11 16.92 0.96 17.72
N ASN A 12 16.25 1.63 18.66
CA ASN A 12 15.23 2.64 18.36
C ASN A 12 15.85 3.99 17.96
N LYS A 13 15.17 4.74 17.10
CA LYS A 13 15.55 6.11 16.67
C LYS A 13 16.91 6.24 15.96
N GLN A 14 17.23 5.27 15.12
CA GLN A 14 18.45 5.24 14.29
C GLN A 14 18.44 6.28 13.15
N ASP A 15 17.34 7.00 12.99
CA ASP A 15 17.18 8.13 12.08
C ASP A 15 17.86 9.43 12.56
N LEU A 16 18.24 9.50 13.83
CA LEU A 16 18.85 10.71 14.40
C LEU A 16 20.32 10.87 13.98
N PRO A 17 20.77 12.09 13.65
CA PRO A 17 22.18 12.34 13.36
C PRO A 17 23.02 12.07 14.61
N LYS A 18 24.17 11.41 14.44
CA LYS A 18 25.06 10.89 15.52
C LYS A 18 24.52 9.68 16.30
N SER A 19 23.43 9.04 15.87
CA SER A 19 23.05 7.75 16.44
C SER A 19 24.12 6.69 16.09
N MET A 20 24.42 5.80 17.03
CA MET A 20 25.26 4.63 16.75
C MET A 20 24.49 3.72 15.81
N THR A 21 25.18 3.23 14.77
CA THR A 21 24.60 2.27 13.83
C THR A 21 24.32 0.93 14.52
N PRO A 22 23.36 0.12 14.04
CA PRO A 22 23.06 -1.18 14.63
C PRO A 22 24.30 -2.09 14.71
N GLU A 23 25.18 -2.02 13.72
CA GLU A 23 26.43 -2.80 13.67
C GLU A 23 27.36 -2.44 14.83
N GLN A 24 27.48 -1.15 15.15
CA GLN A 24 28.27 -0.68 16.29
C GLN A 24 27.65 -1.10 17.63
N ILE A 25 26.31 -1.11 17.71
CA ILE A 25 25.60 -1.55 18.92
C ILE A 25 25.78 -3.06 19.11
N GLU A 26 25.75 -3.83 18.03
CA GLU A 26 26.00 -5.27 18.03
C GLU A 26 27.42 -5.60 18.49
N GLU A 27 28.43 -4.86 18.01
CA GLU A 27 29.83 -5.02 18.45
C GLU A 27 30.00 -4.72 19.96
N VAL A 28 29.34 -3.67 20.46
CA VAL A 28 29.44 -3.26 21.87
C VAL A 28 28.71 -4.23 22.80
N LEU A 29 27.55 -4.76 22.39
CA LEU A 29 26.70 -5.60 23.24
C LEU A 29 26.92 -7.10 23.02
N GLY A 30 27.55 -7.51 21.92
CA GLY A 30 27.67 -8.91 21.51
C GLY A 30 26.32 -9.58 21.23
N LEU A 31 25.31 -8.79 20.89
CA LEU A 31 23.95 -9.23 20.61
C LEU A 31 23.50 -8.67 19.27
N LYS A 32 22.85 -9.50 18.46
CA LYS A 32 22.18 -9.09 17.21
C LYS A 32 21.34 -7.83 17.44
N ALA A 33 21.65 -6.78 16.70
CA ALA A 33 20.95 -5.50 16.79
C ALA A 33 20.19 -5.19 15.51
N TYR A 34 18.94 -4.73 15.64
CA TYR A 34 18.09 -4.39 14.51
C TYR A 34 17.68 -2.93 14.57
N SER A 35 17.78 -2.21 13.45
CA SER A 35 17.26 -0.86 13.33
C SER A 35 15.74 -0.88 13.20
N MET A 36 15.06 -0.07 14.01
CA MET A 36 13.61 0.10 13.90
C MET A 36 13.17 1.45 14.44
N ILE A 37 12.17 2.06 13.81
CA ILE A 37 11.47 3.23 14.35
C ILE A 37 10.15 2.73 14.91
N ALA A 38 10.06 2.62 16.24
CA ALA A 38 8.91 1.99 16.90
C ALA A 38 7.58 2.77 16.73
N ILE A 39 7.66 4.03 16.29
CA ILE A 39 6.49 4.91 16.11
C ILE A 39 5.76 4.61 14.78
N GLU A 40 6.46 4.05 13.79
CA GLU A 40 5.85 3.82 12.48
C GLU A 40 5.04 2.52 12.45
N VAL A 41 3.76 2.62 12.12
CA VAL A 41 2.84 1.48 11.99
C VAL A 41 3.33 0.47 10.93
N ASN A 42 3.97 0.97 9.87
CA ASN A 42 4.55 0.15 8.80
C ASN A 42 5.75 -0.72 9.25
N ASN A 43 6.35 -0.45 10.41
CA ASN A 43 7.45 -1.26 10.95
C ASN A 43 6.96 -2.49 11.73
N ARG A 44 5.64 -2.73 11.82
CA ARG A 44 5.08 -3.93 12.47
C ARG A 44 5.58 -5.22 11.81
N ASP A 45 5.66 -5.25 10.48
CA ASP A 45 6.15 -6.44 9.75
C ASP A 45 7.65 -6.68 10.00
N LYS A 46 8.43 -5.61 10.14
CA LYS A 46 9.85 -5.71 10.54
C LYS A 46 9.97 -6.27 11.95
N MET A 47 9.13 -5.83 12.89
CA MET A 47 9.10 -6.38 14.25
C MET A 47 8.78 -7.87 14.26
N ILE A 48 7.79 -8.30 13.47
CA ILE A 48 7.44 -9.73 13.33
C ILE A 48 8.62 -10.53 12.77
N LYS A 49 9.30 -10.01 11.76
CA LYS A 49 10.52 -10.62 11.19
C LYS A 49 11.65 -10.72 12.21
N ILE A 50 11.88 -9.67 12.99
CA ILE A 50 12.89 -9.66 14.07
C ILE A 50 12.55 -10.72 15.11
N ILE A 51 11.29 -10.80 15.56
CA ILE A 51 10.85 -11.81 16.52
C ILE A 51 11.04 -13.22 15.96
N ALA A 52 10.71 -13.44 14.68
CA ALA A 52 10.92 -14.72 14.02
C ALA A 52 12.40 -15.10 13.94
N ASP A 53 13.27 -14.15 13.59
CA ASP A 53 14.73 -14.35 13.51
C ASP A 53 15.32 -14.66 14.89
N VAL A 54 14.90 -13.94 15.93
CA VAL A 54 15.34 -14.15 17.33
C VAL A 54 14.90 -15.49 17.88
N LEU A 55 13.73 -15.96 17.49
CA LEU A 55 13.22 -17.27 17.89
C LEU A 55 13.76 -18.41 17.01
N GLU A 56 14.65 -18.11 16.05
CA GLU A 56 15.14 -19.04 15.03
C GLU A 56 13.99 -19.80 14.33
N MET A 57 12.81 -19.17 14.29
CA MET A 57 11.63 -19.72 13.64
C MET A 57 11.78 -19.49 12.14
N ASN A 58 12.07 -20.55 11.39
CA ASN A 58 11.90 -20.54 9.95
C ASN A 58 10.47 -20.02 9.66
N THR A 59 10.33 -19.01 8.78
CA THR A 59 9.06 -18.39 8.41
C THR A 59 8.00 -19.40 7.93
N SER A 60 8.46 -20.61 7.59
CA SER A 60 7.66 -21.80 7.31
C SER A 60 6.85 -22.36 8.51
N ILE A 61 7.17 -22.00 9.76
CA ILE A 61 6.77 -22.71 10.99
C ILE A 61 5.65 -22.02 11.78
N SER A 62 5.26 -20.78 11.47
CA SER A 62 4.09 -20.17 12.13
C SER A 62 2.87 -20.25 11.19
N PRO A 63 1.97 -21.24 11.38
CA PRO A 63 0.67 -21.27 10.72
C PRO A 63 -0.09 -19.94 10.78
N LEU A 64 0.18 -19.12 11.81
CA LEU A 64 -0.46 -17.81 12.00
C LEU A 64 0.08 -16.72 11.06
N LEU A 65 1.32 -16.86 10.58
CA LEU A 65 1.93 -15.88 9.67
C LEU A 65 1.75 -16.23 8.19
N LYS A 66 1.48 -17.50 7.87
CA LYS A 66 1.28 -17.94 6.47
C LYS A 66 0.17 -17.14 5.77
N PRO A 67 -1.04 -16.98 6.35
CA PRO A 67 -2.12 -16.27 5.64
C PRO A 67 -1.79 -14.79 5.42
N LEU A 68 -1.04 -14.16 6.31
CA LEU A 68 -0.59 -12.77 6.15
C LEU A 68 0.40 -12.62 4.99
N LEU A 69 1.40 -13.50 4.91
CA LEU A 69 2.39 -13.49 3.83
C LEU A 69 1.74 -13.83 2.47
N GLU A 70 0.85 -14.81 2.46
CA GLU A 70 0.08 -15.20 1.27
C GLU A 70 -0.79 -14.06 0.77
N ARG A 71 -1.49 -13.36 1.67
CA ARG A 71 -2.27 -12.16 1.36
C ARG A 71 -1.41 -11.10 0.67
N ASP A 72 -0.25 -10.76 1.25
CA ASP A 72 0.63 -9.70 0.73
C ASP A 72 1.27 -10.10 -0.62
N GLN A 73 1.54 -11.39 -0.83
CA GLN A 73 1.98 -11.90 -2.13
C GLN A 73 0.86 -11.78 -3.17
N LYS A 74 -0.36 -12.22 -2.85
CA LYS A 74 -1.49 -12.13 -3.78
C LYS A 74 -1.83 -10.70 -4.13
N ILE A 75 -1.71 -9.75 -3.19
CA ILE A 75 -1.90 -8.31 -3.47
C ILE A 75 -0.91 -7.83 -4.54
N ARG A 76 0.38 -8.17 -4.41
CA ARG A 76 1.39 -7.82 -5.43
C ARG A 76 1.10 -8.48 -6.77
N GLU A 77 0.69 -9.75 -6.77
CA GLU A 77 0.31 -10.45 -8.00
C GLU A 77 -0.93 -9.84 -8.65
N ALA A 78 -1.90 -9.37 -7.87
CA ALA A 78 -3.11 -8.70 -8.36
C ALA A 78 -2.77 -7.34 -8.99
N GLN A 79 -1.87 -6.57 -8.37
CA GLN A 79 -1.35 -5.32 -8.92
C GLN A 79 -0.63 -5.57 -10.26
N ASN A 80 0.27 -6.55 -10.29
CA ASN A 80 0.95 -6.93 -11.53
C ASN A 80 -0.04 -7.40 -12.60
N ALA A 81 -1.09 -8.14 -12.24
CA ALA A 81 -2.12 -8.58 -13.18
C ALA A 81 -2.93 -7.40 -13.75
N LEU A 82 -3.22 -6.37 -12.93
CA LEU A 82 -3.85 -5.13 -13.38
C LEU A 82 -2.95 -4.36 -14.35
N GLU A 83 -1.67 -4.21 -14.05
CA GLU A 83 -0.69 -3.52 -14.91
C GLU A 83 -0.54 -4.22 -16.27
N ASN A 84 -0.58 -5.54 -16.29
CA ASN A 84 -0.49 -6.36 -17.52
C ASN A 84 -1.85 -6.57 -18.22
N ALA A 85 -2.91 -5.84 -17.83
CA ALA A 85 -4.27 -5.96 -18.36
C ALA A 85 -4.89 -7.38 -18.29
N GLN A 86 -4.42 -8.23 -17.37
CA GLN A 86 -4.95 -9.57 -17.12
C GLN A 86 -6.13 -9.52 -16.16
N PHE A 87 -7.25 -8.92 -16.59
CA PHE A 87 -8.40 -8.62 -15.72
C PHE A 87 -9.02 -9.86 -15.06
N ASN A 88 -9.13 -10.98 -15.78
CA ASN A 88 -9.68 -12.23 -15.23
C ASN A 88 -8.82 -12.77 -14.07
N LYS A 89 -7.50 -12.68 -14.20
CA LYS A 89 -6.56 -13.10 -13.15
C LYS A 89 -6.65 -12.16 -11.95
N ALA A 90 -6.73 -10.85 -12.19
CA ALA A 90 -6.88 -9.85 -11.13
C ALA A 90 -8.17 -10.05 -10.33
N ILE A 91 -9.30 -10.34 -10.99
CA ILE A 91 -10.59 -10.64 -10.32
C ILE A 91 -10.44 -11.83 -9.37
N ASN A 92 -9.92 -12.96 -9.87
CA ASN A 92 -9.74 -14.16 -9.06
C ASN A 92 -8.80 -13.91 -7.86
N LEU A 93 -7.73 -13.14 -8.06
CA LEU A 93 -6.80 -12.79 -6.98
C LEU A 93 -7.47 -11.89 -5.94
N PHE A 94 -8.28 -10.91 -6.34
CA PHE A 94 -8.98 -10.05 -5.39
C PHE A 94 -10.06 -10.78 -4.59
N GLU A 95 -10.76 -11.75 -5.19
CA GLU A 95 -11.69 -12.63 -4.47
C GLU A 95 -10.93 -13.47 -3.43
N GLN A 96 -9.81 -14.09 -3.83
CA GLN A 96 -8.99 -14.86 -2.89
C GLN A 96 -8.37 -14.02 -1.76
N ILE A 97 -8.01 -12.76 -2.03
CA ILE A 97 -7.53 -11.83 -1.00
C ILE A 97 -8.67 -11.49 -0.04
N SER A 98 -9.88 -11.28 -0.56
CA SER A 98 -11.07 -11.01 0.25
C SER A 98 -11.38 -12.17 1.21
N ASP A 99 -11.32 -13.42 0.74
CA ASP A 99 -11.50 -14.60 1.57
C ASP A 99 -10.42 -14.70 2.66
N LEU A 100 -9.14 -14.51 2.29
CA LEU A 100 -8.04 -14.49 3.26
C LEU A 100 -8.19 -13.40 4.32
N CYS A 101 -8.71 -12.23 3.95
CA CYS A 101 -8.99 -11.16 4.91
C CYS A 101 -10.09 -11.54 5.89
N ILE A 102 -11.12 -12.28 5.47
CA ILE A 102 -12.17 -12.80 6.37
C ILE A 102 -11.58 -13.81 7.33
N ASP A 103 -10.76 -14.75 6.83
CA ASP A 103 -10.07 -15.75 7.66
C ASP A 103 -9.15 -15.11 8.72
N LEU A 104 -8.57 -13.96 8.40
CA LEU A 104 -7.74 -13.16 9.31
C LEU A 104 -8.56 -12.25 10.26
N GLY A 105 -9.87 -12.10 10.04
CA GLY A 105 -10.76 -11.24 10.83
C GLY A 105 -10.77 -9.75 10.42
N ASP A 106 -10.27 -9.42 9.23
CA ASP A 106 -10.25 -8.06 8.66
C ASP A 106 -11.43 -7.84 7.70
N ASP A 107 -12.66 -7.81 8.24
CA ASP A 107 -13.91 -7.70 7.46
C ASP A 107 -13.99 -6.42 6.60
N SER A 108 -13.46 -5.31 7.11
CA SER A 108 -13.46 -4.02 6.40
C SER A 108 -12.66 -4.14 5.11
N LEU A 109 -11.45 -4.71 5.20
CA LEU A 109 -10.53 -4.83 4.09
C LEU A 109 -11.03 -5.87 3.08
N SER A 110 -11.68 -6.93 3.56
CA SER A 110 -12.33 -7.92 2.70
C SER A 110 -13.37 -7.28 1.78
N LYS A 111 -14.26 -6.44 2.33
CA LYS A 111 -15.28 -5.73 1.54
C LYS A 111 -14.66 -4.85 0.46
N GLU A 112 -13.57 -4.13 0.76
CA GLU A 112 -12.89 -3.29 -0.22
C GLU A 112 -12.33 -4.09 -1.41
N PHE A 113 -11.71 -5.24 -1.14
CA PHE A 113 -11.17 -6.09 -2.20
C PHE A 113 -12.27 -6.75 -3.03
N TYR A 114 -13.36 -7.17 -2.38
CA TYR A 114 -14.52 -7.69 -3.08
C TYR A 114 -15.14 -6.63 -4.01
N GLU A 115 -15.32 -5.39 -3.54
CA GLU A 115 -15.83 -4.30 -4.36
C GLU A 115 -14.91 -3.98 -5.55
N LYS A 116 -13.58 -4.04 -5.36
CA LYS A 116 -12.61 -3.87 -6.46
C LYS A 116 -12.79 -4.96 -7.51
N ALA A 117 -12.96 -6.22 -7.11
CA ALA A 117 -13.23 -7.31 -8.04
C ALA A 117 -14.54 -7.08 -8.83
N GLN A 118 -15.63 -6.66 -8.16
CA GLN A 118 -16.91 -6.37 -8.81
C GLN A 118 -16.84 -5.17 -9.78
N LYS A 119 -16.06 -4.13 -9.44
CA LYS A 119 -15.83 -2.98 -10.33
C LYS A 119 -15.13 -3.42 -11.62
N ILE A 120 -14.08 -4.23 -11.52
CA ILE A 120 -13.36 -4.76 -12.70
C ILE A 120 -14.30 -5.63 -13.55
N LYS A 121 -15.08 -6.50 -12.92
CA LYS A 121 -16.07 -7.36 -13.59
C LYS A 121 -17.13 -6.54 -14.34
N SER A 122 -17.58 -5.44 -13.75
CA SER A 122 -18.54 -4.51 -14.37
C SER A 122 -17.95 -3.79 -15.58
N ILE A 123 -16.66 -3.45 -15.55
CA ILE A 123 -15.96 -2.83 -16.68
C ILE A 123 -15.83 -3.84 -17.84
N LEU A 124 -15.41 -5.07 -17.54
CA LEU A 124 -15.27 -6.13 -18.53
C LEU A 124 -16.60 -6.46 -19.21
N GLY A 125 -17.68 -6.65 -18.44
CA GLY A 125 -19.01 -6.94 -18.98
C GLY A 125 -19.64 -5.78 -19.77
N LYS A 126 -19.22 -4.53 -19.53
CA LYS A 126 -19.62 -3.37 -20.35
C LYS A 126 -18.83 -3.28 -21.65
N ALA A 127 -17.57 -3.69 -21.66
CA ALA A 127 -16.73 -3.74 -22.86
C ALA A 127 -17.27 -4.78 -23.87
N GLU A 128 -17.60 -5.98 -23.39
CA GLU A 128 -18.13 -7.07 -24.24
C GLU A 128 -19.47 -6.70 -24.90
N LYS A 129 -20.33 -5.93 -24.24
CA LYS A 129 -21.64 -5.51 -24.79
C LYS A 129 -21.54 -4.38 -25.83
N LYS A 130 -20.41 -3.68 -25.96
CA LYS A 130 -20.23 -2.61 -26.95
C LYS A 130 -19.77 -3.13 -28.32
N GLU A 131 -19.17 -4.31 -28.40
CA GLU A 131 -18.69 -4.87 -29.68
C GLU A 131 -19.80 -5.50 -30.53
N VAL A 132 -20.97 -5.81 -29.96
CA VAL A 132 -22.07 -6.47 -30.70
C VAL A 132 -23.02 -5.47 -31.41
N LYS A 133 -22.81 -4.15 -31.30
CA LYS A 133 -23.73 -3.14 -31.90
C LYS A 133 -23.22 -2.42 -33.16
N VAL A 134 -22.11 -2.85 -33.77
CA VAL A 134 -21.56 -2.20 -34.99
C VAL A 134 -21.61 -3.09 -36.25
N ALA A 135 -22.15 -4.32 -36.16
CA ALA A 135 -22.19 -5.22 -37.31
C ALA A 135 -23.53 -5.95 -37.48
N GLU A 136 -24.63 -5.23 -37.67
CA GLU A 136 -25.81 -5.83 -38.33
C GLU A 136 -26.75 -4.77 -38.92
N GLU A 137 -26.36 -4.22 -40.07
CA GLU A 137 -27.32 -3.67 -41.05
C GLU A 137 -26.91 -4.14 -42.45
N LYS A 138 -27.24 -5.39 -42.77
CA LYS A 138 -27.56 -5.81 -44.13
C LYS A 138 -28.72 -6.82 -44.10
N GLU A 139 -29.60 -6.61 -45.06
CA GLU A 139 -30.94 -7.15 -45.26
C GLU A 139 -31.15 -8.68 -45.20
N PRO A 140 -32.43 -9.10 -45.04
CA PRO A 140 -32.81 -10.48 -44.79
C PRO A 140 -33.05 -11.27 -46.10
N GLU A 141 -32.40 -12.42 -46.24
CA GLU A 141 -32.89 -13.49 -47.13
C GLU A 141 -33.36 -14.71 -46.33
N LYS A 142 -34.50 -15.22 -46.78
CA LYS A 142 -35.36 -16.27 -46.21
C LYS A 142 -34.77 -17.69 -46.31
N PRO A 143 -35.38 -18.69 -45.63
CA PRO A 143 -34.66 -19.83 -45.05
C PRO A 143 -34.66 -21.07 -45.95
N LEU A 144 -33.59 -21.86 -45.82
CA LEU A 144 -33.57 -23.26 -46.26
C LEU A 144 -32.99 -24.16 -45.14
N LYS A 145 -33.89 -24.97 -44.55
CA LYS A 145 -33.55 -26.24 -43.86
C LYS A 145 -32.88 -27.19 -44.88
N PRO A 146 -31.94 -28.08 -44.50
CA PRO A 146 -32.36 -29.38 -43.95
C PRO A 146 -31.39 -30.12 -42.98
N LYS A 147 -32.02 -30.94 -42.13
CA LYS A 147 -31.65 -32.29 -41.63
C LYS A 147 -30.22 -32.61 -41.14
N VAL A 148 -30.16 -32.84 -39.82
CA VAL A 148 -29.78 -34.11 -39.14
C VAL A 148 -28.56 -34.88 -39.67
N LYS A 149 -27.57 -35.07 -38.78
CA LYS A 149 -26.91 -36.37 -38.54
C LYS A 149 -26.37 -36.43 -37.10
N GLN A 150 -27.08 -37.19 -36.27
CA GLN A 150 -26.55 -37.78 -35.03
C GLN A 150 -25.48 -38.81 -35.43
N TYR A 151 -24.37 -38.85 -34.70
CA TYR A 151 -23.46 -39.99 -34.70
C TYR A 151 -23.66 -40.84 -33.45
N PRO A 152 -23.44 -42.17 -33.56
CA PRO A 152 -23.90 -43.15 -32.58
C PRO A 152 -22.94 -43.32 -31.40
N VAL A 153 -23.54 -43.61 -30.26
CA VAL A 153 -22.91 -44.23 -29.10
C VAL A 153 -22.63 -45.70 -29.44
N GLU A 154 -21.40 -46.17 -29.23
CA GLU A 154 -21.13 -47.61 -29.10
C GLU A 154 -20.78 -47.99 -27.65
N PRO A 155 -21.17 -49.20 -27.20
CA PRO A 155 -21.02 -49.70 -25.83
C PRO A 155 -19.86 -50.69 -25.66
N SER A 156 -19.28 -50.76 -24.46
CA SER A 156 -18.71 -51.98 -23.85
C SER A 156 -18.27 -51.63 -22.41
N GLU A 157 -18.93 -52.13 -21.36
CA GLU A 157 -18.89 -53.46 -20.73
C GLU A 157 -17.65 -53.77 -19.86
N SER A 158 -17.96 -54.43 -18.73
CA SER A 158 -17.11 -55.06 -17.70
C SER A 158 -16.53 -54.12 -16.62
N GLU A 159 -17.07 -54.08 -15.40
CA GLU A 159 -17.00 -55.06 -14.28
C GLU A 159 -15.88 -54.70 -13.28
N LYS A 160 -16.24 -54.15 -12.09
CA LYS A 160 -16.25 -54.87 -10.80
C LYS A 160 -16.14 -53.95 -9.57
N GLU A 161 -16.99 -54.31 -8.61
CA GLU A 161 -16.83 -54.29 -7.14
C GLU A 161 -16.85 -52.96 -6.37
N THR A 162 -17.98 -52.80 -5.66
CA THR A 162 -18.15 -52.00 -4.45
C THR A 162 -17.46 -52.68 -3.24
N PRO A 163 -17.23 -51.94 -2.13
CA PRO A 163 -18.23 -52.02 -1.07
C PRO A 163 -18.58 -50.68 -0.38
N ALA A 164 -19.88 -50.49 -0.25
CA ALA A 164 -20.63 -49.99 0.91
C ALA A 164 -20.01 -48.89 1.81
N ILE A 165 -20.50 -47.66 1.65
CA ILE A 165 -20.68 -46.72 2.77
C ILE A 165 -22.10 -46.15 2.73
N GLN A 166 -22.73 -46.17 3.90
CA GLN A 166 -24.15 -45.98 4.17
C GLN A 166 -24.58 -44.52 4.03
N LYS A 167 -25.72 -44.29 3.36
CA LYS A 167 -26.54 -43.07 3.44
C LYS A 167 -27.45 -43.11 4.68
N PRO A 168 -27.64 -41.99 5.40
CA PRO A 168 -28.83 -41.75 6.22
C PRO A 168 -30.00 -41.20 5.38
N PRO A 169 -31.24 -41.22 5.92
CA PRO A 169 -32.48 -41.29 5.14
C PRO A 169 -33.03 -39.94 4.63
N GLU A 170 -33.64 -40.01 3.45
CA GLU A 170 -34.48 -38.97 2.84
C GLU A 170 -35.78 -38.78 3.63
N GLU A 171 -36.00 -37.56 4.13
CA GLU A 171 -37.33 -37.08 4.50
C GLU A 171 -38.07 -36.58 3.26
N LYS A 172 -39.25 -37.16 3.05
CA LYS A 172 -40.25 -36.73 2.07
C LYS A 172 -40.82 -35.38 2.51
N ILE A 173 -40.75 -34.37 1.64
CA ILE A 173 -41.67 -33.23 1.72
C ILE A 173 -42.40 -33.13 0.38
N SER A 174 -43.72 -33.25 0.48
CA SER A 174 -44.69 -33.23 -0.60
C SER A 174 -44.79 -31.84 -1.23
N GLU A 175 -44.92 -31.83 -2.56
CA GLU A 175 -45.44 -30.73 -3.35
C GLU A 175 -46.78 -30.24 -2.81
N ASN A 176 -46.90 -28.93 -2.61
CA ASN A 176 -48.18 -28.26 -2.61
C ASN A 176 -47.99 -26.86 -3.22
N GLU A 177 -48.34 -26.75 -4.50
CA GLU A 177 -48.37 -25.50 -5.24
C GLU A 177 -49.45 -24.58 -4.64
N LYS A 178 -49.04 -23.52 -3.94
CA LYS A 178 -49.87 -22.34 -3.73
C LYS A 178 -49.28 -21.17 -4.48
N LYS A 179 -50.02 -20.78 -5.51
CA LYS A 179 -49.94 -19.53 -6.25
C LYS A 179 -50.02 -18.36 -5.25
N ILE A 180 -48.90 -17.65 -5.05
CA ILE A 180 -48.85 -16.41 -4.27
C ILE A 180 -48.66 -15.26 -5.28
N GLU A 181 -49.65 -14.38 -5.34
CA GLU A 181 -49.55 -13.07 -5.97
C GLU A 181 -48.48 -12.25 -5.24
N VAL A 182 -47.48 -11.79 -5.99
CA VAL A 182 -46.44 -10.90 -5.49
C VAL A 182 -47.02 -9.49 -5.42
N VAL A 183 -47.48 -9.09 -4.24
CA VAL A 183 -47.67 -7.69 -3.88
C VAL A 183 -46.29 -7.15 -3.50
N ALA A 184 -45.84 -6.14 -4.25
CA ALA A 184 -44.59 -5.44 -3.97
C ALA A 184 -44.77 -4.55 -2.73
N GLU A 185 -44.39 -5.07 -1.56
CA GLU A 185 -44.16 -4.26 -0.37
C GLU A 185 -42.70 -3.79 -0.38
N GLU A 186 -42.53 -2.49 -0.59
CA GLU A 186 -41.28 -1.76 -0.31
C GLU A 186 -41.00 -1.83 1.19
N ASN A 187 -40.25 -2.85 1.62
CA ASN A 187 -39.68 -2.90 2.97
C ASN A 187 -38.56 -1.86 3.09
N VAL A 188 -38.93 -0.60 3.24
CA VAL A 188 -38.07 0.43 3.82
C VAL A 188 -37.96 0.10 5.31
N VAL A 189 -36.90 -0.60 5.69
CA VAL A 189 -36.51 -0.73 7.10
C VAL A 189 -35.96 0.63 7.55
N GLY A 190 -36.88 1.58 7.76
CA GLY A 190 -36.60 2.86 8.37
C GLY A 190 -36.43 2.65 9.86
N LEU A 191 -35.18 2.62 10.34
CA LEU A 191 -34.94 2.94 11.74
C LEU A 191 -35.30 4.42 11.92
N ASP A 192 -36.44 4.70 12.55
CA ASP A 192 -36.79 6.02 13.06
C ASP A 192 -35.79 6.42 14.15
N LEU A 193 -34.64 6.94 13.73
CA LEU A 193 -33.63 7.49 14.63
C LEU A 193 -34.11 8.87 15.07
N ASN A 194 -34.33 9.03 16.38
CA ASN A 194 -34.62 10.33 16.97
C ASN A 194 -33.45 11.30 16.67
N PRO A 195 -33.70 12.44 16.00
CA PRO A 195 -32.63 13.37 15.65
C PRO A 195 -31.93 13.99 16.89
N GLU A 196 -32.55 13.91 18.08
CA GLU A 196 -31.92 14.32 19.33
C GLU A 196 -30.82 13.38 19.83
N ASP A 197 -30.84 12.09 19.47
CA ASP A 197 -29.80 11.14 19.88
C ASP A 197 -28.48 11.34 19.13
N PHE A 198 -28.52 12.05 18.00
CA PHE A 198 -27.32 12.48 17.26
C PHE A 198 -26.77 13.83 17.71
N MET A 199 -27.43 14.51 18.67
CA MET A 199 -26.84 15.68 19.29
C MET A 199 -25.69 15.24 20.20
N VAL A 200 -24.48 15.34 19.67
CA VAL A 200 -23.23 15.23 20.44
C VAL A 200 -23.28 16.29 21.55
N LYS A 201 -23.74 15.89 22.74
CA LYS A 201 -23.73 16.74 23.94
C LYS A 201 -22.31 17.22 24.11
N GLN A 202 -22.08 18.52 23.90
CA GLN A 202 -20.76 19.11 23.99
C GLN A 202 -20.21 18.80 25.37
N ARG A 203 -19.13 18.01 25.42
CA ARG A 203 -18.49 17.67 26.69
C ARG A 203 -17.97 18.97 27.30
N PRO A 204 -18.25 19.26 28.58
CA PRO A 204 -17.72 20.45 29.22
C PRO A 204 -16.19 20.39 29.18
N LYS A 205 -15.57 21.39 28.55
CA LYS A 205 -14.11 21.44 28.33
C LYS A 205 -13.31 21.56 29.63
N HIS A 206 -13.95 21.98 30.72
CA HIS A 206 -13.32 22.08 32.03
C HIS A 206 -14.25 21.59 33.14
N VAL A 207 -13.84 20.53 33.83
CA VAL A 207 -14.41 20.13 35.11
C VAL A 207 -13.74 20.98 36.19
N LEU A 208 -14.26 22.17 36.44
CA LEU A 208 -13.66 23.16 37.36
C LEU A 208 -13.75 22.76 38.83
N ILE A 209 -14.62 21.82 39.19
CA ILE A 209 -14.88 21.48 40.59
C ILE A 209 -14.98 19.96 40.70
N VAL A 210 -13.85 19.32 41.04
CA VAL A 210 -13.86 17.96 41.54
C VAL A 210 -14.36 18.01 42.99
N PRO A 211 -15.48 17.36 43.33
CA PRO A 211 -15.99 17.32 44.70
C PRO A 211 -14.89 16.85 45.65
N LYS A 212 -14.65 17.58 46.74
CA LYS A 212 -13.56 17.29 47.69
C LYS A 212 -13.68 15.90 48.34
N ASP A 213 -14.89 15.33 48.33
CA ASP A 213 -15.20 14.00 48.86
C ASP A 213 -14.89 12.84 47.88
N ALA A 214 -14.46 13.13 46.64
CA ALA A 214 -14.12 12.09 45.67
C ALA A 214 -12.84 11.32 46.07
N LYS A 215 -11.93 11.95 46.83
CA LYS A 215 -10.67 11.33 47.27
C LYS A 215 -10.87 10.16 48.24
N THR A 216 -11.96 10.13 49.00
CA THR A 216 -12.21 9.09 50.02
C THR A 216 -13.13 7.98 49.55
N LYS A 217 -13.78 8.11 48.38
CA LYS A 217 -14.70 7.10 47.83
C LYS A 217 -14.11 6.24 46.71
N LEU A 218 -12.95 6.62 46.17
CA LEU A 218 -12.18 5.73 45.29
C LEU A 218 -11.54 4.63 46.15
N LYS A 219 -12.28 3.53 46.32
CA LYS A 219 -11.75 2.27 46.85
C LYS A 219 -10.67 1.79 45.88
N THR A 220 -9.43 2.16 46.15
CA THR A 220 -8.27 1.49 45.55
C THR A 220 -8.40 0.02 45.90
N SER A 221 -8.44 -0.85 44.88
CA SER A 221 -8.38 -2.29 45.06
C SER A 221 -7.19 -2.64 45.97
N SER A 222 -7.33 -3.72 46.73
CA SER A 222 -6.40 -4.22 47.76
C SER A 222 -5.00 -4.60 47.24
N TYR A 223 -4.69 -4.31 45.98
CA TYR A 223 -3.43 -4.64 45.32
C TYR A 223 -2.72 -3.33 44.96
N GLY A 224 -1.72 -2.96 45.77
CA GLY A 224 -0.75 -1.93 45.44
C GLY A 224 -0.63 -0.82 46.48
N HIS A 225 -0.01 -1.13 47.63
CA HIS A 225 0.61 -0.11 48.44
C HIS A 225 1.85 0.42 47.70
N VAL A 226 1.68 1.44 46.87
CA VAL A 226 2.81 2.23 46.36
C VAL A 226 3.25 3.16 47.48
N VAL A 227 4.31 2.76 48.18
CA VAL A 227 4.99 3.62 49.15
C VAL A 227 5.77 4.65 48.34
N ASN A 228 5.28 5.88 48.27
CA ASN A 228 6.09 7.00 47.80
C ASN A 228 7.15 7.30 48.88
N PRO A 229 8.45 7.11 48.62
CA PRO A 229 9.47 7.53 49.56
C PRO A 229 9.43 9.06 49.67
N THR A 230 9.16 9.56 50.87
CA THR A 230 9.31 10.96 51.23
C THR A 230 10.78 11.35 51.15
N GLU A 231 11.10 12.22 50.19
CA GLU A 231 12.43 12.79 50.00
C GLU A 231 12.85 13.60 51.24
N SER A 232 13.75 13.03 52.05
CA SER A 232 14.55 13.77 53.01
C SER A 232 15.64 14.54 52.26
N GLY A 233 15.64 15.86 52.45
CA GLY A 233 16.42 16.83 51.68
C GLY A 233 17.92 16.57 51.58
N LYS A 234 18.44 16.78 50.37
CA LYS A 234 19.83 17.16 50.13
C LYS A 234 19.86 18.52 49.44
N LYS A 235 20.44 19.51 50.13
CA LYS A 235 20.85 20.79 49.55
C LYS A 235 21.82 20.54 48.40
N ILE A 236 21.42 20.86 47.17
CA ILE A 236 22.33 20.98 46.04
C ILE A 236 22.77 22.44 45.96
N THR A 237 24.04 22.66 46.25
CA THR A 237 24.77 23.91 46.04
C THR A 237 24.96 24.15 44.54
N SER A 238 24.58 25.34 44.09
CA SER A 238 24.79 25.86 42.74
C SER A 238 26.26 26.15 42.47
N PRO A 239 26.83 25.75 41.32
CA PRO A 239 28.05 26.35 40.79
C PRO A 239 27.68 27.51 39.86
N GLN A 240 27.96 28.73 40.32
CA GLN A 240 28.09 29.90 39.45
C GLN A 240 29.44 29.88 38.72
N GLU A 241 29.47 30.55 37.57
CA GLU A 241 30.64 31.13 36.88
C GLU A 241 31.65 30.12 36.31
N THR A 242 31.78 30.00 34.99
CA THR A 242 32.36 31.01 34.10
C THR A 242 32.38 30.40 32.70
N ILE A 243 32.00 31.12 31.65
CA ILE A 243 32.64 31.07 30.32
C ILE A 243 32.21 32.32 29.55
N LYS A 244 33.23 32.95 28.98
CA LYS A 244 33.28 34.27 28.38
C LYS A 244 32.43 34.38 27.11
N LYS A 245 31.83 35.55 26.95
CA LYS A 245 31.32 36.09 25.69
C LYS A 245 32.48 36.43 24.75
N GLU A 246 32.38 36.05 23.49
CA GLU A 246 32.85 36.84 22.34
C GLU A 246 31.75 36.82 21.26
N PRO A 247 31.50 37.95 20.57
CA PRO A 247 30.56 38.00 19.45
C PRO A 247 31.31 38.00 18.12
N SER A 248 30.92 37.13 17.20
CA SER A 248 31.23 37.32 15.78
C SER A 248 29.93 37.24 14.99
N GLU A 249 29.46 38.43 14.61
CA GLU A 249 28.47 38.63 13.56
C GLU A 249 28.96 37.98 12.26
N THR A 250 28.11 37.24 11.57
CA THR A 250 28.32 37.00 10.14
C THR A 250 26.99 37.12 9.41
N LYS A 251 26.89 38.22 8.67
CA LYS A 251 25.87 38.53 7.67
C LYS A 251 25.71 37.37 6.70
N VAL A 252 24.49 36.85 6.56
CA VAL A 252 24.12 35.98 5.45
C VAL A 252 23.70 36.89 4.30
N LYS A 253 24.58 37.02 3.30
CA LYS A 253 24.30 37.66 2.01
C LYS A 253 23.59 36.64 1.11
N ALA A 254 22.56 37.11 0.43
CA ALA A 254 21.86 36.43 -0.66
C ALA A 254 22.82 36.03 -1.79
N LEU A 255 22.55 34.88 -2.39
CA LEU A 255 23.11 34.45 -3.68
C LEU A 255 21.95 33.93 -4.54
N GLU A 256 21.46 34.84 -5.39
CA GLU A 256 20.92 34.52 -6.71
C GLU A 256 22.09 34.44 -7.71
N GLU A 257 21.78 33.89 -8.89
CA GLU A 257 22.55 33.91 -10.15
C GLU A 257 23.57 32.79 -10.36
N ILE A 258 23.14 31.75 -11.09
CA ILE A 258 24.03 30.90 -11.89
C ILE A 258 23.97 31.44 -13.32
N SER A 259 25.04 32.16 -13.67
CA SER A 259 25.37 32.67 -14.99
C SER A 259 25.78 31.53 -15.92
N THR A 260 25.24 31.58 -17.12
CA THR A 260 25.78 31.02 -18.36
C THR A 260 27.25 31.41 -18.55
N ASN A 261 28.11 30.47 -18.95
CA ASN A 261 29.35 30.77 -19.65
C ASN A 261 29.63 29.72 -20.73
N VAL A 262 29.66 30.22 -21.96
CA VAL A 262 30.09 29.58 -23.21
C VAL A 262 31.37 30.30 -23.60
N GLU A 263 32.49 29.60 -23.60
CA GLU A 263 33.77 29.94 -24.22
C GLU A 263 34.54 28.59 -24.21
N GLY A 264 34.96 27.99 -25.32
CA GLY A 264 35.47 28.58 -26.55
C GLY A 264 36.98 28.31 -26.60
N GLU A 265 37.38 27.04 -26.62
CA GLU A 265 38.79 26.63 -26.70
C GLU A 265 39.00 25.78 -27.96
N ILE A 266 39.78 26.37 -28.87
CA ILE A 266 40.23 25.81 -30.15
C ILE A 266 41.51 25.07 -29.84
N HIS A 267 41.55 23.75 -30.07
CA HIS A 267 42.81 23.02 -30.11
C HIS A 267 42.94 22.13 -31.36
N GLU A 268 44.18 22.16 -31.82
CA GLU A 268 44.81 21.68 -33.04
C GLU A 268 44.56 20.22 -33.44
N GLU A 269 44.68 20.03 -34.75
CA GLU A 269 44.66 18.77 -35.49
C GLU A 269 45.78 17.82 -35.02
N GLU A 270 45.40 16.71 -34.39
CA GLU A 270 46.22 15.50 -34.33
C GLU A 270 45.47 14.27 -34.88
N SER A 271 46.27 13.38 -35.44
CA SER A 271 45.98 12.33 -36.43
C SER A 271 44.94 11.24 -36.06
N PRO A 272 44.36 10.54 -37.07
CA PRO A 272 43.21 9.64 -36.89
C PRO A 272 43.64 8.20 -36.61
N SER A 273 43.61 7.76 -35.34
CA SER A 273 43.62 6.32 -35.02
C SER A 273 43.15 5.97 -33.59
N THR A 274 42.06 6.57 -33.11
CA THR A 274 41.43 6.24 -31.80
C THR A 274 39.89 6.36 -31.84
N ASP A 275 39.23 5.73 -32.81
CA ASP A 275 37.78 5.91 -33.04
C ASP A 275 36.86 4.99 -32.21
N LEU A 276 37.40 3.99 -31.50
CA LEU A 276 36.57 3.00 -30.77
C LEU A 276 36.28 3.37 -29.31
N GLU A 277 37.19 4.04 -28.60
CA GLU A 277 36.96 4.46 -27.20
C GLU A 277 36.05 5.70 -27.09
N SER A 278 36.01 6.53 -28.14
CA SER A 278 35.14 7.72 -28.17
C SER A 278 33.66 7.36 -28.27
N LEU A 279 33.31 6.29 -28.99
CA LEU A 279 31.93 5.81 -29.15
C LEU A 279 31.36 5.23 -27.85
N GLN A 280 32.17 4.47 -27.10
CA GLN A 280 31.73 3.89 -25.82
C GLN A 280 31.41 4.98 -24.78
N ASN A 281 32.24 6.01 -24.70
CA ASN A 281 32.00 7.14 -23.81
C ASN A 281 30.74 7.94 -24.20
N GLN A 282 30.43 8.05 -25.49
CA GLN A 282 29.19 8.69 -25.95
C GLN A 282 27.95 7.89 -25.54
N GLU A 283 27.97 6.57 -25.71
CA GLU A 283 26.85 5.70 -25.33
C GLU A 283 26.54 5.74 -23.83
N GLU A 284 27.58 5.77 -22.98
CA GLU A 284 27.42 5.90 -21.53
C GLU A 284 26.81 7.25 -21.12
N ASN A 285 27.24 8.34 -21.78
CA ASN A 285 26.68 9.67 -21.54
C ASN A 285 25.19 9.73 -21.92
N ILE A 286 24.81 9.17 -23.07
CA ILE A 286 23.41 9.10 -23.53
C ILE A 286 22.58 8.27 -22.56
N LYS A 287 23.09 7.13 -22.08
CA LYS A 287 22.40 6.28 -21.09
C LYS A 287 22.18 7.01 -19.76
N LYS A 288 23.17 7.77 -19.29
CA LYS A 288 23.06 8.55 -18.06
C LYS A 288 22.00 9.64 -18.18
N GLU A 289 22.02 10.39 -19.28
CA GLU A 289 21.02 11.44 -19.54
C GLU A 289 19.60 10.86 -19.70
N LEU A 290 19.46 9.69 -20.34
CA LEU A 290 18.20 8.96 -20.42
C LEU A 290 17.66 8.59 -19.03
N MET A 291 18.54 8.15 -18.11
CA MET A 291 18.17 7.83 -16.73
C MET A 291 17.69 9.08 -15.99
N ASP A 292 18.38 10.21 -16.14
CA ASP A 292 18.00 11.49 -15.53
C ASP A 292 16.64 12.01 -16.05
N LEU A 293 16.37 11.86 -17.35
CA LEU A 293 15.07 12.20 -17.95
C LEU A 293 13.95 11.29 -17.40
N LYS A 294 14.21 9.99 -17.24
CA LYS A 294 13.25 9.06 -16.60
C LYS A 294 12.98 9.44 -15.15
N LEU A 295 13.99 9.86 -14.40
CA LEU A 295 13.83 10.36 -13.05
C LEU A 295 13.04 11.68 -13.01
N LYS A 296 13.26 12.59 -13.97
CA LYS A 296 12.50 13.83 -14.11
C LYS A 296 11.01 13.55 -14.40
N LYS A 297 10.71 12.58 -15.27
CA LYS A 297 9.34 12.11 -15.54
C LYS A 297 8.66 11.59 -14.26
N ALA A 298 9.36 10.78 -13.47
CA ALA A 298 8.83 10.29 -12.19
C ALA A 298 8.57 11.42 -11.19
N LYS A 299 9.46 12.43 -11.11
CA LYS A 299 9.25 13.63 -10.26
C LYS A 299 8.01 14.43 -10.69
N ILE A 300 7.75 14.57 -11.99
CA ILE A 300 6.55 15.23 -12.51
C ILE A 300 5.29 14.48 -12.07
N SER A 301 5.26 13.15 -12.21
CA SER A 301 4.14 12.33 -11.74
C SER A 301 3.92 12.41 -10.23
N LYS A 302 5.00 12.54 -9.44
CA LYS A 302 4.87 12.77 -7.99
C LYS A 302 4.22 14.13 -7.70
N MET A 303 4.62 15.20 -8.39
CA MET A 303 4.01 16.52 -8.21
C MET A 303 2.52 16.53 -8.60
N GLU A 304 2.13 15.75 -9.62
CA GLU A 304 0.73 15.57 -10.04
C GLU A 304 -0.13 15.04 -8.87
N LEU A 305 0.35 13.98 -8.19
CA LEU A 305 -0.30 13.41 -7.00
C LEU A 305 -0.31 14.39 -5.81
N ASP A 306 0.80 15.09 -5.57
CA ASP A 306 0.88 16.07 -4.48
C ASP A 306 -0.16 17.20 -4.67
N PHE A 307 -0.46 17.60 -5.91
CA PHE A 307 -1.52 18.58 -6.16
C PHE A 307 -2.93 17.99 -5.94
N GLU A 308 -3.20 16.75 -6.35
CA GLU A 308 -4.47 16.09 -6.05
C GLU A 308 -4.71 15.97 -4.54
N MET A 309 -3.66 15.63 -3.78
CA MET A 309 -3.74 15.58 -2.32
C MET A 309 -4.02 16.95 -1.69
N LYS A 310 -3.48 18.03 -2.27
CA LYS A 310 -3.77 19.41 -1.82
C LYS A 310 -5.19 19.87 -2.15
N GLU A 311 -5.77 19.39 -3.25
CA GLU A 311 -7.18 19.65 -3.55
C GLU A 311 -8.08 18.95 -2.51
N LEU A 312 -7.77 17.68 -2.20
CA LEU A 312 -8.51 16.92 -1.19
C LEU A 312 -8.40 17.53 0.22
N SER A 313 -7.26 18.16 0.56
CA SER A 313 -7.11 18.89 1.82
C SER A 313 -7.79 20.27 1.84
N GLY A 314 -8.26 20.75 0.68
CA GLY A 314 -8.83 22.10 0.52
C GLY A 314 -7.79 23.21 0.51
N GLU A 315 -6.50 22.90 0.36
CA GLU A 315 -5.42 23.89 0.24
C GLU A 315 -5.41 24.60 -1.12
N ILE A 316 -5.91 23.94 -2.17
CA ILE A 316 -6.06 24.51 -3.51
C ILE A 316 -7.48 24.32 -4.02
N THR A 317 -7.94 25.23 -4.87
CA THR A 317 -9.23 25.12 -5.55
C THR A 317 -9.15 24.20 -6.77
N ALA A 318 -10.29 23.68 -7.23
CA ALA A 318 -10.36 22.82 -8.41
C ALA A 318 -9.88 23.53 -9.70
N GLU A 319 -10.10 24.84 -9.81
CA GLU A 319 -9.64 25.66 -10.94
C GLU A 319 -8.11 25.76 -10.96
N GLU A 320 -7.48 26.06 -9.81
CA GLU A 320 -6.02 26.08 -9.67
C GLU A 320 -5.38 24.71 -9.92
N LEU A 321 -6.04 23.62 -9.49
CA LEU A 321 -5.58 22.27 -9.78
C LEU A 321 -5.54 22.01 -11.29
N ASN A 322 -6.59 22.38 -12.01
CA ASN A 322 -6.67 22.14 -13.45
C ASN A 322 -5.57 22.89 -14.21
N GLU A 323 -5.30 24.15 -13.88
CA GLU A 323 -4.21 24.93 -14.49
C GLU A 323 -2.84 24.29 -14.22
N LYS A 324 -2.60 23.84 -12.97
CA LYS A 324 -1.35 23.17 -12.60
C LYS A 324 -1.20 21.81 -13.29
N LYS A 325 -2.28 21.05 -13.43
CA LYS A 325 -2.29 19.77 -14.17
C LYS A 325 -1.93 19.98 -15.64
N GLN A 326 -2.51 20.98 -16.32
CA GLN A 326 -2.17 21.28 -17.71
C GLN A 326 -0.69 21.65 -17.89
N ARG A 327 -0.12 22.44 -16.97
CA ARG A 327 1.32 22.74 -16.98
C ARG A 327 2.18 21.51 -16.76
N LEU A 328 1.81 20.61 -15.85
CA LEU A 328 2.53 19.36 -15.65
C LEU A 328 2.41 18.42 -16.85
N GLU A 329 1.26 18.39 -17.52
CA GLU A 329 1.02 17.56 -18.69
C GLU A 329 1.90 17.99 -19.87
N THR A 330 2.00 19.29 -20.16
CA THR A 330 2.93 19.81 -21.18
C THR A 330 4.41 19.50 -20.86
N LEU A 331 4.81 19.59 -19.58
CA LEU A 331 6.15 19.18 -19.17
C LEU A 331 6.38 17.67 -19.35
N LYS A 332 5.37 16.85 -19.04
CA LYS A 332 5.40 15.40 -19.16
C LYS A 332 5.50 14.95 -20.62
N THR A 333 4.79 15.61 -21.54
CA THR A 333 4.88 15.34 -22.98
C THR A 333 6.26 15.71 -23.52
N ASN A 334 6.79 16.90 -23.16
CA ASN A 334 8.11 17.33 -23.59
C ASN A 334 9.22 16.37 -23.10
N VAL A 335 9.19 15.97 -21.82
CA VAL A 335 10.17 15.00 -21.28
C VAL A 335 10.00 13.62 -21.92
N SER A 336 8.78 13.20 -22.24
CA SER A 336 8.55 11.90 -22.91
C SER A 336 9.07 11.90 -24.35
N GLN A 337 8.92 13.00 -25.09
CA GLN A 337 9.49 13.16 -26.43
C GLN A 337 11.03 13.09 -26.39
N GLN A 338 11.67 13.77 -25.43
CA GLN A 338 13.13 13.69 -25.25
C GLN A 338 13.61 12.28 -24.94
N ILE A 339 12.87 11.54 -24.11
CA ILE A 339 13.18 10.12 -23.82
C ILE A 339 13.08 9.29 -25.10
N GLU A 340 12.04 9.48 -25.91
CA GLU A 340 11.86 8.76 -27.17
C GLU A 340 12.97 9.07 -28.20
N GLU A 341 13.41 10.32 -28.28
CA GLU A 341 14.52 10.74 -29.14
C GLU A 341 15.84 10.09 -28.70
N MET A 342 16.15 10.11 -27.39
CA MET A 342 17.35 9.47 -26.84
C MET A 342 17.32 7.94 -27.01
N GLU A 343 16.14 7.31 -26.87
CA GLU A 343 15.99 5.88 -27.10
C GLU A 343 16.13 5.49 -28.59
N LYS A 344 15.87 6.40 -29.53
CA LYS A 344 16.18 6.19 -30.95
C LYS A 344 17.69 6.25 -31.20
N LEU A 345 18.39 7.23 -30.63
CA LEU A 345 19.84 7.39 -30.75
C LEU A 345 20.65 6.21 -30.19
N ILE A 346 20.11 5.45 -29.23
CA ILE A 346 20.75 4.24 -28.70
C ILE A 346 20.53 3.02 -29.62
N LYS A 347 19.47 3.03 -30.44
CA LYS A 347 19.10 1.90 -31.29
C LYS A 347 19.78 1.95 -32.66
N ASP A 348 20.05 3.15 -33.15
CA ASP A 348 20.83 3.41 -34.36
C ASP A 348 22.33 3.23 -34.08
#